data_AF-A0A2T4U5K1-F1
#
_entry.id   AF-A0A2T4U5K1-F1
#
_cell.length_a   1.000
_cell.length_b   1.000
_cell.length_c   1.000
_cell.angle_alpha   90.00
_cell.angle_beta   90.00
_cell.angle_gamma   90.00
#
_symmetry.space_group_name_H-M   'P 1'
#
loop_
_entity.id
_entity.type
_entity.pdbx_description
1 polymer ?
#
loop_
_entity_poly.entity_id
_entity_poly.type
_entity_poly.pdbx_seq_one_letter_code
_entity_poly.pdbx_strand_id
1 'polypeptide(L)'
;MNSVWERMKETMKQDWEKLTGDNSVSKAVADTFTAKKSRTEKLEKKLHGQKQLIRTLEKEKDEVDVTLASRRRQLHLAREEGEDVLAGYAEKEIAAYEMRGERLAKMIKDAEEQQRELEDSFQELKHDLRDMELDQLEAERREEAAALRREMSAMKARPEEKPSEQVPEEKGDMNDMERQLILLEKRHAPKKDPADFLEK
;
A
#
# COMPACT_ATOMS: atom_id res chain seq x y z
N MET A 1 -47.15 -7.60 17.95
CA MET A 1 -45.97 -6.82 18.38
C MET A 1 -44.73 -7.64 18.08
N ASN A 2 -44.13 -7.46 16.91
CA ASN A 2 -42.94 -8.23 16.54
C ASN A 2 -41.73 -7.59 17.23
N SER A 3 -40.99 -8.41 17.97
CA SER A 3 -40.08 -7.95 19.00
C SER A 3 -38.79 -7.37 18.43
N VAL A 4 -38.08 -6.60 19.26
CA VAL A 4 -36.71 -6.13 18.95
C VAL A 4 -35.78 -7.32 18.60
N TRP A 5 -36.06 -8.49 19.16
CA TRP A 5 -35.37 -9.74 18.84
C TRP A 5 -35.54 -10.20 17.39
N GLU A 6 -36.76 -10.14 16.84
CA GLU A 6 -37.00 -10.43 15.42
C GLU A 6 -36.21 -9.46 14.53
N ARG A 7 -36.18 -8.17 14.86
CA ARG A 7 -35.39 -7.17 14.13
C ARG A 7 -33.89 -7.40 14.23
N MET A 8 -33.39 -7.80 15.41
CA MET A 8 -31.96 -8.09 15.63
C MET A 8 -31.54 -9.37 14.89
N LYS A 9 -32.39 -10.41 14.92
CA LYS A 9 -32.21 -11.65 14.16
C LYS A 9 -32.23 -11.38 12.67
N GLU A 10 -33.13 -10.50 12.20
CA GLU A 10 -33.23 -10.13 10.79
C GLU A 10 -32.03 -9.28 10.33
N THR A 11 -31.52 -8.33 11.14
CA THR A 11 -30.27 -7.61 10.79
C THR A 11 -29.06 -8.54 10.81
N MET A 12 -28.93 -9.43 11.80
CA MET A 12 -27.86 -10.44 11.81
C MET A 12 -27.96 -11.41 10.63
N LYS A 13 -29.17 -11.77 10.21
CA LYS A 13 -29.42 -12.64 9.05
C LYS A 13 -29.19 -11.92 7.73
N GLN A 14 -29.50 -10.63 7.62
CA GLN A 14 -29.19 -9.81 6.44
C GLN A 14 -27.69 -9.51 6.32
N ASP A 15 -26.98 -9.31 7.44
CA ASP A 15 -25.52 -9.16 7.43
C ASP A 15 -24.82 -10.51 7.17
N TRP A 16 -25.39 -11.63 7.63
CA TRP A 16 -24.96 -12.97 7.24
C TRP A 16 -25.23 -13.26 5.75
N GLU A 17 -26.41 -12.92 5.23
CA GLU A 17 -26.76 -13.12 3.82
C GLU A 17 -25.90 -12.24 2.90
N LYS A 18 -25.55 -11.01 3.33
CA LYS A 18 -24.50 -10.20 2.68
C LYS A 18 -23.15 -10.91 2.68
N LEU A 19 -22.70 -11.45 3.82
CA LEU A 19 -21.43 -12.20 3.93
C LEU A 19 -21.41 -13.52 3.13
N THR A 20 -22.57 -14.11 2.84
CA THR A 20 -22.69 -15.25 1.91
C THR A 20 -22.90 -14.84 0.45
N GLY A 21 -23.04 -13.54 0.17
CA GLY A 21 -23.09 -13.00 -1.17
C GLY A 21 -21.69 -12.99 -1.79
N ASP A 22 -21.57 -13.49 -3.02
CA ASP A 22 -20.32 -13.75 -3.74
C ASP A 22 -19.44 -12.51 -4.05
N ASN A 23 -19.94 -11.30 -3.73
CA ASN A 23 -19.25 -10.01 -3.89
C ASN A 23 -18.82 -9.38 -2.54
N SER A 24 -18.91 -10.12 -1.42
CA SER A 24 -18.71 -9.55 -0.08
C SER A 24 -17.28 -9.66 0.45
N VAL A 25 -16.56 -10.72 0.10
CA VAL A 25 -15.21 -10.99 0.62
C VAL A 25 -14.19 -10.08 -0.07
N SER A 26 -14.11 -10.05 -1.40
CA SER A 26 -13.26 -9.09 -2.13
C SER A 26 -13.54 -7.66 -1.70
N LYS A 27 -14.82 -7.27 -1.60
CA LYS A 27 -15.20 -5.92 -1.15
C LYS A 27 -14.74 -5.59 0.27
N ALA A 28 -14.89 -6.52 1.22
CA ALA A 28 -14.40 -6.32 2.59
C ALA A 28 -12.86 -6.22 2.66
N VAL A 29 -12.14 -7.02 1.84
CA VAL A 29 -10.69 -6.93 1.70
C VAL A 29 -10.28 -5.57 1.09
N ALA A 30 -10.96 -5.11 0.03
CA ALA A 30 -10.71 -3.80 -0.57
C ALA A 30 -11.00 -2.63 0.38
N ASP A 31 -12.12 -2.67 1.12
CA ASP A 31 -12.48 -1.65 2.11
C ASP A 31 -11.43 -1.59 3.25
N THR A 32 -10.92 -2.74 3.72
CA THR A 32 -9.85 -2.77 4.73
C THR A 32 -8.48 -2.37 4.17
N PHE A 33 -8.17 -2.72 2.92
CA PHE A 33 -6.96 -2.29 2.21
C PHE A 33 -6.91 -0.76 2.05
N THR A 34 -7.99 -0.13 1.59
CA THR A 34 -8.04 1.35 1.46
C THR A 34 -7.89 2.04 2.82
N ALA A 35 -8.46 1.48 3.89
CA ALA A 35 -8.29 1.97 5.25
C ALA A 35 -6.83 1.85 5.74
N LYS A 36 -6.17 0.71 5.54
CA LYS A 36 -4.73 0.55 5.85
C LYS A 36 -3.88 1.53 5.02
N LYS A 37 -4.10 1.63 3.71
CA LYS A 37 -3.39 2.57 2.83
C LYS A 37 -3.48 4.01 3.34
N SER A 38 -4.68 4.48 3.70
CA SER A 38 -4.88 5.81 4.29
C SER A 38 -4.12 6.00 5.62
N ARG A 39 -4.01 4.95 6.44
CA ARG A 39 -3.21 4.97 7.68
C ARG A 39 -1.71 5.07 7.38
N THR A 40 -1.21 4.32 6.41
CA THR A 40 0.19 4.34 5.96
C THR A 40 0.57 5.72 5.41
N GLU A 41 -0.24 6.33 4.55
CA GLU A 41 -0.04 7.70 4.04
C GLU A 41 -0.06 8.77 5.15
N LYS A 42 -0.91 8.60 6.17
CA LYS A 42 -0.93 9.49 7.35
C LYS A 42 0.34 9.33 8.19
N LEU A 43 0.87 8.11 8.30
CA LEU A 43 2.10 7.83 9.04
C LEU A 43 3.32 8.40 8.31
N GLU A 44 3.39 8.26 6.98
CA GLU A 44 4.42 8.86 6.14
C GLU A 44 4.49 10.39 6.31
N LYS A 45 3.33 11.06 6.32
CA LYS A 45 3.24 12.51 6.56
C LYS A 45 3.73 12.90 7.96
N LYS A 46 3.41 12.10 9.00
CA LYS A 46 3.95 12.31 10.35
C LYS A 46 5.46 12.13 10.40
N LEU A 47 5.98 11.07 9.78
CA LEU A 47 7.42 10.80 9.70
C LEU A 47 8.18 11.92 8.99
N HIS A 48 7.63 12.46 7.89
CA HIS A 48 8.20 13.64 7.24
C HIS A 48 8.18 14.86 8.16
N GLY A 49 7.06 15.11 8.86
CA GLY A 49 6.94 16.18 9.85
C GLY A 49 8.00 16.08 10.97
N GLN A 50 8.20 14.88 11.52
CA GLN A 50 9.20 14.61 12.56
C GLN A 50 10.62 14.92 12.06
N LYS A 51 10.97 14.50 10.83
CA LYS A 51 12.27 14.80 10.21
C LYS A 51 12.51 16.30 9.99
N GLN A 52 11.47 17.07 9.69
CA GLN A 52 11.60 18.54 9.59
C GLN A 52 11.70 19.19 10.99
N LEU A 53 10.99 18.67 11.99
CA LEU A 53 11.06 19.14 13.38
C LEU A 53 12.47 18.95 13.96
N ILE A 54 13.06 17.76 13.80
CA ILE A 54 14.45 17.48 14.24
C ILE A 54 15.42 18.46 13.60
N ARG A 55 15.39 18.64 12.27
CA ARG A 55 16.20 19.63 11.55
C ARG A 55 16.04 21.08 12.02
N THR A 56 14.87 21.41 12.55
CA THR A 56 14.61 22.75 13.09
C THR A 56 15.21 22.88 14.50
N LEU A 57 15.08 21.85 15.33
CA LEU A 57 15.70 21.79 16.66
C LEU A 57 17.23 21.74 16.59
N GLU A 58 17.80 21.03 15.61
CA GLU A 58 19.25 21.00 15.34
C GLU A 58 19.79 22.39 15.02
N LYS A 59 19.16 23.12 14.07
CA LYS A 59 19.54 24.51 13.73
C LYS A 59 19.45 25.46 14.91
N GLU A 60 18.35 25.39 15.66
CA GLU A 60 18.14 26.17 16.88
C GLU A 60 19.23 25.87 17.92
N LYS A 61 19.68 24.61 18.02
CA LYS A 61 20.80 24.22 18.87
C LYS A 61 22.14 24.76 18.36
N ASP A 62 22.41 24.72 17.06
CA ASP A 62 23.62 25.30 16.47
C ASP A 62 23.70 26.81 16.74
N GLU A 63 22.59 27.54 16.61
CA GLU A 63 22.50 28.97 16.93
C GLU A 63 22.76 29.26 18.42
N VAL A 64 22.24 28.40 19.31
CA VAL A 64 22.54 28.45 20.76
C VAL A 64 24.02 28.21 21.03
N ASP A 65 24.63 27.17 20.43
CA ASP A 65 26.03 26.82 20.66
C ASP A 65 26.99 27.92 20.13
N VAL A 66 26.68 28.54 18.98
CA VAL A 66 27.40 29.72 18.45
C VAL A 66 27.29 30.91 19.39
N THR A 67 26.09 31.20 19.90
CA THR A 67 25.84 32.31 20.84
C THR A 67 26.59 32.10 22.15
N LEU A 68 26.56 30.88 22.68
CA LEU A 68 27.24 30.44 23.90
C LEU A 68 28.77 30.56 23.75
N ALA A 69 29.33 30.15 22.61
CA ALA A 69 30.74 30.33 22.30
C ALA A 69 31.14 31.83 22.23
N SER A 70 30.28 32.68 21.67
CA SER A 70 30.48 34.13 21.65
C SER A 70 30.46 34.74 23.05
N ARG A 71 29.47 34.38 23.88
CA ARG A 71 29.37 34.83 25.27
C ARG A 71 30.55 34.40 26.13
N ARG A 72 31.06 33.17 25.95
CA ARG A 72 32.30 32.70 26.62
C ARG A 72 33.53 33.54 26.25
N ARG A 73 33.67 33.99 25.00
CA ARG A 73 34.73 34.92 24.59
C ARG A 73 34.54 36.31 25.22
N GLN A 74 33.30 36.81 25.25
CA GLN A 74 32.98 38.11 25.87
C GLN A 74 33.26 38.11 27.38
N LEU A 75 32.96 37.01 28.08
CA LEU A 75 33.31 36.82 29.49
C LEU A 75 34.83 36.86 29.72
N HIS A 76 35.60 36.19 28.85
CA HIS A 76 37.06 36.18 28.95
C HIS A 76 37.64 37.59 28.82
N LEU A 77 37.24 38.34 27.79
CA LEU A 77 37.68 39.72 27.56
C LEU A 77 37.26 40.66 28.70
N ALA A 78 36.01 40.57 29.17
CA ALA A 78 35.53 41.39 30.28
C ALA A 78 36.34 41.17 31.58
N ARG A 79 36.77 39.92 31.83
CA ARG A 79 37.65 39.60 32.98
C ARG A 79 39.09 40.09 32.79
N GLU A 80 39.60 40.13 31.56
CA GLU A 80 40.95 40.67 31.27
C GLU A 80 40.99 42.20 31.44
N GLU A 81 39.94 42.90 31.04
CA GLU A 81 39.80 44.37 31.18
C GLU A 81 39.35 44.82 32.58
N GLY A 82 39.00 43.88 33.48
CA GLY A 82 38.50 44.19 34.84
C GLY A 82 37.05 44.70 34.90
N GLU A 83 36.27 44.48 33.84
CA GLU A 83 34.88 44.91 33.70
C GLU A 83 33.91 43.92 34.38
N ASP A 84 33.98 43.86 35.72
CA ASP A 84 33.24 42.90 36.57
C ASP A 84 31.72 42.86 36.28
N VAL A 85 31.11 44.00 35.95
CA VAL A 85 29.67 44.09 35.63
C VAL A 85 29.34 43.38 34.31
N LEU A 86 30.21 43.52 33.30
CA LEU A 86 30.06 42.84 32.01
C LEU A 86 30.37 41.34 32.13
N ALA A 87 31.36 40.98 32.94
CA ALA A 87 31.66 39.58 33.27
C ALA A 87 30.44 38.91 33.96
N GLY A 88 29.89 39.52 35.00
CA GLY A 88 28.71 39.00 35.70
C GLY A 88 27.42 38.98 34.88
N TYR A 89 27.33 39.78 33.81
CA TYR A 89 26.26 39.67 32.81
C TYR A 89 26.51 38.47 31.86
N ALA A 90 27.72 38.34 31.33
CA ALA A 90 28.07 37.25 30.42
C ALA A 90 27.96 35.86 31.08
N GLU A 91 28.29 35.74 32.38
CA GLU A 91 28.09 34.50 33.15
C GLU A 91 26.61 34.07 33.21
N LYS A 92 25.70 35.02 33.47
CA LYS A 92 24.25 34.74 33.52
C LYS A 92 23.70 34.33 32.16
N GLU A 93 24.15 34.99 31.10
CA GLU A 93 23.83 34.63 29.72
C GLU A 93 24.32 33.22 29.39
N ILE A 94 25.59 32.88 29.71
CA ILE A 94 26.15 31.54 29.47
C ILE A 94 25.30 30.48 30.17
N ALA A 95 24.98 30.64 31.45
CA ALA A 95 24.15 29.69 32.19
C ALA A 95 22.74 29.54 31.58
N ALA A 96 22.14 30.62 31.08
CA ALA A 96 20.84 30.58 30.40
C ALA A 96 20.90 29.84 29.05
N TYR A 97 21.94 30.07 28.25
CA TYR A 97 22.16 29.38 26.98
C TYR A 97 22.56 27.91 27.18
N GLU A 98 23.31 27.57 28.23
CA GLU A 98 23.63 26.18 28.61
C GLU A 98 22.35 25.40 28.93
N MET A 99 21.47 25.91 29.81
CA MET A 99 20.17 25.29 30.09
C MET A 99 19.28 25.16 28.84
N ARG A 100 19.32 26.15 27.93
CA ARG A 100 18.58 26.09 26.65
C ARG A 100 19.15 25.00 25.73
N GLY A 101 20.47 24.89 25.64
CA GLY A 101 21.18 23.88 24.86
C GLY A 101 20.92 22.46 25.35
N GLU A 102 20.94 22.24 26.67
CA GLU A 102 20.55 20.96 27.29
C GLU A 102 19.11 20.58 26.98
N ARG A 103 18.17 21.54 27.10
CA ARG A 103 16.76 21.33 26.78
C ARG A 103 16.57 20.96 25.31
N LEU A 104 17.24 21.66 24.39
CA LEU A 104 17.19 21.36 22.96
C LEU A 104 17.78 19.98 22.65
N ALA A 105 18.94 19.64 23.23
CA ALA A 105 19.55 18.32 23.07
C ALA A 105 18.64 17.19 23.54
N LYS A 106 17.93 17.38 24.66
CA LYS A 106 16.89 16.43 25.10
C LYS A 106 15.74 16.34 24.09
N MET A 107 15.20 17.48 23.64
CA MET A 107 14.08 17.50 22.68
C MET A 107 14.45 16.85 21.34
N ILE A 108 15.69 16.99 20.87
CA ILE A 108 16.21 16.30 19.68
C ILE A 108 16.22 14.79 19.94
N LYS A 109 16.81 14.33 21.04
CA LYS A 109 16.88 12.90 21.39
C LYS A 109 15.50 12.26 21.50
N ASP A 110 14.59 12.90 22.23
CA ASP A 110 13.20 12.44 22.40
C ASP A 110 12.48 12.38 21.03
N ALA A 111 12.74 13.34 20.14
CA ALA A 111 12.16 13.38 18.80
C ALA A 111 12.75 12.32 17.83
N GLU A 112 14.05 12.02 17.92
CA GLU A 112 14.68 10.93 17.18
C GLU A 112 14.17 9.56 17.60
N GLU A 113 13.91 9.36 18.90
CA GLU A 113 13.36 8.10 19.42
C GLU A 113 11.96 7.85 18.86
N GLN A 114 11.09 8.87 18.90
CA GLN A 114 9.80 8.86 18.21
C GLN A 114 9.93 8.68 16.70
N GLN A 115 10.98 9.22 16.05
CA GLN A 115 11.21 8.99 14.63
C GLN A 115 11.47 7.50 14.35
N ARG A 116 12.32 6.84 15.15
CA ARG A 116 12.62 5.41 15.00
C ARG A 116 11.36 4.55 15.16
N GLU A 117 10.56 4.80 16.20
CA GLU A 117 9.27 4.11 16.41
C GLU A 117 8.31 4.29 15.22
N LEU A 118 8.26 5.50 14.64
CA LEU A 118 7.46 5.80 13.45
C LEU A 118 8.02 5.12 12.18
N GLU A 119 9.34 4.95 12.06
CA GLU A 119 9.98 4.28 10.93
C GLU A 119 9.73 2.77 10.96
N ASP A 120 9.89 2.13 12.12
CA ASP A 120 9.60 0.70 12.30
C ASP A 120 8.12 0.41 12.01
N SER A 121 7.21 1.18 12.65
CA SER A 121 5.76 1.10 12.40
C SER A 121 5.37 1.33 10.93
N PHE A 122 6.15 2.14 10.20
CA PHE A 122 5.90 2.43 8.79
C PHE A 122 6.37 1.31 7.87
N GLN A 123 7.50 0.64 8.18
CA GLN A 123 7.92 -0.54 7.44
C GLN A 123 6.94 -1.70 7.67
N GLU A 124 6.53 -1.96 8.92
CA GLU A 124 5.52 -2.97 9.24
C GLU A 124 4.23 -2.75 8.43
N LEU A 125 3.64 -1.55 8.49
CA LEU A 125 2.43 -1.21 7.73
C LEU A 125 2.63 -1.26 6.21
N LYS A 126 3.84 -1.14 5.70
CA LYS A 126 4.16 -1.23 4.27
C LYS A 126 4.29 -2.68 3.81
N HIS A 127 4.80 -3.58 4.65
CA HIS A 127 4.79 -5.02 4.40
C HIS A 127 3.34 -5.56 4.47
N ASP A 128 2.63 -5.26 5.55
CA ASP A 128 1.20 -5.54 5.74
C ASP A 128 0.33 -5.11 4.55
N LEU A 129 0.63 -3.96 3.94
CA LEU A 129 -0.12 -3.44 2.80
C LEU A 129 0.16 -4.22 1.52
N ARG A 130 1.39 -4.74 1.33
CA ARG A 130 1.73 -5.59 0.18
C ARG A 130 1.12 -6.98 0.30
N ASP A 131 1.11 -7.55 1.51
CA ASP A 131 0.49 -8.85 1.74
C ASP A 131 -1.03 -8.76 1.52
N MET A 132 -1.68 -7.69 1.99
CA MET A 132 -3.10 -7.44 1.69
C MET A 132 -3.40 -7.13 0.21
N GLU A 133 -2.46 -6.55 -0.53
CA GLU A 133 -2.61 -6.35 -1.99
C GLU A 133 -2.61 -7.70 -2.72
N LEU A 134 -1.80 -8.66 -2.27
CA LEU A 134 -1.84 -10.04 -2.76
C LEU A 134 -3.13 -10.76 -2.36
N ASP A 135 -3.57 -10.65 -1.10
CA ASP A 135 -4.85 -11.22 -0.64
C ASP A 135 -6.04 -10.70 -1.44
N GLN A 136 -6.06 -9.40 -1.79
CA GLN A 136 -7.09 -8.80 -2.63
C GLN A 136 -7.08 -9.42 -4.03
N LEU A 137 -5.92 -9.51 -4.68
CA LEU A 137 -5.78 -10.14 -6.00
C LEU A 137 -6.14 -11.63 -5.99
N GLU A 138 -5.87 -12.35 -4.90
CA GLU A 138 -6.32 -13.73 -4.73
C GLU A 138 -7.84 -13.85 -4.54
N ALA A 139 -8.46 -12.94 -3.80
CA ALA A 139 -9.91 -12.89 -3.64
C ALA A 139 -10.61 -12.61 -4.98
N GLU A 140 -10.19 -11.56 -5.69
CA GLU A 140 -10.68 -11.21 -7.03
C GLU A 140 -10.51 -12.39 -8.01
N ARG A 141 -9.33 -13.02 -8.06
CA ARG A 141 -9.09 -14.20 -8.90
C ARG A 141 -9.98 -15.40 -8.55
N ARG A 142 -10.30 -15.62 -7.26
CA ARG A 142 -11.20 -16.69 -6.83
C ARG A 142 -12.64 -16.41 -7.26
N GLU A 143 -13.08 -15.15 -7.16
CA GLU A 143 -14.40 -14.70 -7.61
C GLU A 143 -14.53 -14.78 -9.14
N GLU A 144 -13.54 -14.31 -9.91
CA GLU A 144 -13.48 -14.48 -11.37
C GLU A 144 -13.55 -15.96 -11.80
N ALA A 145 -12.75 -16.82 -11.16
CA ALA A 145 -12.75 -18.25 -11.44
C ALA A 145 -14.08 -18.92 -11.08
N ALA A 146 -14.79 -18.43 -10.05
CA ALA A 146 -16.13 -18.91 -9.69
C ALA A 146 -17.19 -18.43 -10.69
N ALA A 147 -17.14 -17.17 -11.13
CA ALA A 147 -18.01 -16.60 -12.16
C ALA A 147 -17.87 -17.36 -13.48
N LEU A 148 -16.65 -17.53 -13.99
CA LEU A 148 -16.36 -18.31 -15.21
C LEU A 148 -16.86 -19.75 -15.11
N ARG A 149 -16.74 -20.40 -13.95
CA ARG A 149 -17.28 -21.75 -13.72
C ARG A 149 -18.81 -21.79 -13.80
N ARG A 150 -19.51 -20.75 -13.33
CA ARG A 150 -20.97 -20.65 -13.45
C ARG A 150 -21.40 -20.42 -14.89
N GLU A 151 -20.75 -19.50 -15.61
CA GLU A 151 -21.00 -19.25 -17.03
C GLU A 151 -20.80 -20.51 -17.88
N MET A 152 -19.66 -21.18 -17.72
CA MET A 152 -19.35 -22.45 -18.40
C MET A 152 -20.35 -23.56 -18.08
N SER A 153 -20.92 -23.57 -16.86
CA SER A 153 -21.95 -24.54 -16.48
C SER A 153 -23.31 -24.19 -17.10
N ALA A 154 -23.67 -22.90 -17.14
CA ALA A 154 -24.90 -22.42 -17.77
C ALA A 154 -24.89 -22.66 -19.30
N MET A 155 -23.75 -22.43 -19.96
CA MET A 155 -23.58 -22.75 -21.39
C MET A 155 -23.76 -24.25 -21.66
N LYS A 156 -23.18 -25.13 -20.83
CA LYS A 156 -23.32 -26.59 -20.95
C LYS A 156 -24.70 -27.13 -20.61
N ALA A 157 -25.48 -26.41 -19.81
CA ALA A 157 -26.82 -26.80 -19.40
C ALA A 157 -27.91 -26.42 -20.41
N ARG A 158 -27.58 -25.66 -21.46
CA ARG A 158 -28.52 -25.29 -22.53
C ARG A 158 -28.65 -26.45 -23.52
N PRO A 159 -29.82 -27.13 -23.64
CA PRO A 159 -29.95 -28.29 -24.52
C PRO A 159 -29.95 -27.88 -26.00
N GLU A 160 -29.55 -28.81 -26.86
CA GLU A 160 -29.75 -28.70 -28.31
C GLU A 160 -31.24 -28.77 -28.65
N GLU A 161 -31.82 -27.67 -29.13
CA GLU A 161 -32.99 -27.72 -30.02
C GLU A 161 -32.50 -27.57 -31.47
N LYS A 162 -32.83 -28.55 -32.32
CA LYS A 162 -32.41 -28.71 -33.73
C LYS A 162 -33.65 -28.67 -34.65
N PRO A 163 -33.51 -28.49 -35.98
CA PRO A 163 -32.51 -27.71 -36.72
C PRO A 163 -33.12 -26.88 -37.89
N SER A 164 -32.41 -25.88 -38.44
CA SER A 164 -32.63 -25.45 -39.83
C SER A 164 -31.40 -24.78 -40.46
N GLU A 165 -31.05 -25.29 -41.65
CA GLU A 165 -29.96 -24.92 -42.58
C GLU A 165 -29.71 -23.42 -42.83
N GLN A 166 -28.44 -22.96 -42.72
CA GLN A 166 -27.57 -22.48 -43.82
C GLN A 166 -26.25 -21.85 -43.27
N VAL A 167 -25.21 -21.76 -44.12
CA VAL A 167 -23.77 -21.51 -43.81
C VAL A 167 -23.12 -20.76 -45.00
N PRO A 168 -21.95 -20.06 -44.96
CA PRO A 168 -21.14 -19.39 -43.89
C PRO A 168 -21.22 -17.84 -44.04
N GLU A 169 -20.36 -16.93 -43.54
CA GLU A 169 -19.14 -16.90 -42.68
C GLU A 169 -19.32 -15.79 -41.62
N GLU A 170 -18.78 -15.97 -40.41
CA GLU A 170 -18.10 -14.89 -39.67
C GLU A 170 -16.88 -15.46 -38.93
N LYS A 171 -15.79 -14.70 -38.91
CA LYS A 171 -14.49 -15.10 -38.34
C LYS A 171 -14.48 -14.91 -36.82
N GLY A 172 -15.02 -15.89 -36.09
CA GLY A 172 -14.84 -15.99 -34.64
C GLY A 172 -13.40 -16.37 -34.26
N ASP A 173 -12.92 -15.85 -33.13
CA ASP A 173 -11.55 -16.05 -32.64
C ASP A 173 -11.21 -17.53 -32.42
N MET A 174 -10.43 -18.09 -33.35
CA MET A 174 -10.02 -19.50 -33.36
C MET A 174 -9.12 -19.80 -32.16
N ASN A 175 -9.61 -20.71 -31.31
CA ASN A 175 -9.05 -21.02 -30.00
C ASN A 175 -7.68 -21.71 -30.14
N ASP A 176 -6.75 -21.51 -29.21
CA ASP A 176 -5.35 -21.96 -29.38
C ASP A 176 -5.23 -23.49 -29.53
N MET A 177 -6.15 -24.26 -28.94
CA MET A 177 -6.20 -25.72 -29.15
C MET A 177 -6.70 -26.11 -30.55
N GLU A 178 -7.58 -25.34 -31.18
CA GLU A 178 -8.02 -25.58 -32.56
C GLU A 178 -6.87 -25.30 -33.55
N ARG A 179 -6.09 -24.23 -33.28
CA ARG A 179 -4.85 -23.95 -34.03
C ARG A 179 -3.87 -25.11 -33.92
N GLN A 180 -3.71 -25.70 -32.73
CA GLN A 180 -2.84 -26.87 -32.51
C GLN A 180 -3.34 -28.13 -33.24
N LEU A 181 -4.66 -28.37 -33.28
CA LEU A 181 -5.26 -29.48 -34.02
C LEU A 181 -5.04 -29.34 -35.54
N ILE A 182 -5.25 -28.14 -36.10
CA ILE A 182 -5.00 -27.85 -37.53
C ILE A 182 -3.51 -28.04 -37.88
N LEU A 183 -2.60 -27.68 -36.96
CA LEU A 183 -1.16 -27.89 -37.15
C LEU A 183 -0.77 -29.38 -37.07
N LEU A 184 -1.43 -30.18 -36.22
CA LEU A 184 -1.25 -31.64 -36.17
C LEU A 184 -1.76 -32.32 -37.44
N GLU A 185 -2.94 -31.93 -37.93
CA GLU A 185 -3.50 -32.44 -39.18
C GLU A 185 -2.58 -32.15 -40.37
N LYS A 186 -2.09 -30.91 -40.50
CA LYS A 186 -1.10 -30.54 -41.53
C LYS A 186 0.24 -31.28 -41.41
N ARG A 187 0.60 -31.76 -40.21
CA ARG A 187 1.83 -32.53 -39.96
C ARG A 187 1.68 -34.02 -40.29
N HIS A 188 0.47 -34.55 -40.22
CA HIS A 188 0.15 -35.96 -40.50
C HIS A 188 -0.55 -36.20 -41.85
N ALA A 189 -0.92 -35.15 -42.57
CA ALA A 189 -1.36 -35.27 -43.96
C ALA A 189 -0.31 -36.02 -44.80
N PRO A 190 -0.67 -37.10 -45.49
CA PRO A 190 0.28 -37.82 -46.35
C PRO A 190 0.75 -36.87 -47.44
N LYS A 191 2.08 -36.83 -47.66
CA LYS A 191 2.63 -36.13 -48.83
C LYS A 191 2.03 -36.78 -50.06
N LYS A 192 1.22 -36.05 -50.82
CA LYS A 192 0.83 -36.48 -52.15
C LYS A 192 2.10 -36.61 -52.99
N ASP A 193 2.42 -37.83 -53.41
CA ASP A 193 3.49 -38.03 -54.37
C ASP A 193 3.11 -37.32 -55.69
N PRO A 194 4.07 -36.69 -56.38
CA PRO A 194 3.79 -35.88 -57.57
C PRO A 194 3.35 -36.69 -58.81
N ALA A 195 3.08 -37.99 -58.66
CA ALA A 195 2.73 -38.92 -59.74
C ALA A 195 1.22 -38.94 -60.10
N ASP A 196 0.33 -38.53 -59.20
CA ASP A 196 -1.14 -38.60 -59.40
C ASP A 196 -1.69 -37.64 -60.47
N PHE A 197 -0.85 -36.82 -61.11
CA PHE A 197 -1.26 -35.86 -62.15
C PHE A 197 -1.22 -36.41 -63.58
N LEU A 198 -0.96 -37.71 -63.80
CA LEU A 198 -0.73 -38.28 -65.14
C LEU A 198 -1.78 -39.29 -65.66
N GLU A 199 -2.91 -39.50 -64.98
CA GLU A 199 -4.01 -40.32 -65.53
C GLU A 199 -5.40 -39.67 -65.42
N LYS A 200 -5.70 -38.74 -66.34
CA LYS A 200 -6.78 -38.86 -67.36
C LYS A 200 -6.99 -37.59 -68.18
#